data_AF-A0A327ZKL6-F1
#
_entry.id   AF-A0A327ZKL6-F1
#
_cell.length_a   1.000
_cell.length_b   1.000
_cell.length_c   1.000
_cell.angle_alpha   90.00
_cell.angle_beta   90.00
_cell.angle_gamma   90.00
#
_symmetry.space_group_name_H-M   'P 1'
#
loop_
_entity.id
_entity.type
_entity.pdbx_description
1 polymer ?
#
loop_
_entity_poly.entity_id
_entity_poly.type
_entity_poly.pdbx_seq_one_letter_code
_entity_poly.pdbx_strand_id
1 'polypeptide(L)'
;MASTSVDLDRDDRERHTSGGGGLGVDAFYPGRYKNDRFCAALELAVVAAHELDAVPDRIPGPRAPAEEPVEFGLGQRIQRDAIVRLRAGATANAGLLALLAEGRFAPPGPFWQDNNTKHTTPETRAPAPDRAEAVRRALAVPDLLCLIAPRGAARTLTVVEIVRAAAERGERVLITAPDSATVDAVVDRLPPGPTVVRADQPGGGPGSLAAAASETQRRILARSQAAAVALEPWLGEPSPAMGWLRRLTTALAEAEQERRRADQAGDERDAIAAAARERLGASLRDHGRVVEVAERAFTLAEDAMRRLGVALSRAENSRFGRWRAGRLRTRLAVAAPAALTARETLARVREEHADHRDRLDKDVEQDAAVRAAADRAAFADVAAHRALESAERSAHRLTRLMSGVAPEPAWTADAAGLTDFAGHCSGLEPVLRGRAGLLREWRQRAARPSRQLHAELLRYADVVATTCLGVGRPEHGDLEFDLVVIVDAGRTGLPVALVPLVRARRAVLAGSVGRMPLFDLGAAPVPDEVTGLLHRSVLERLLEKAPAANRVRLRSGS
;
A
#
# COMPACT_ATOMS: atom_id res chain seq x y z
N MET A 1 -12.16 34.12 17.04
CA MET A 1 -11.95 35.33 16.21
C MET A 1 -10.94 34.93 15.13
N ALA A 2 -11.19 34.92 13.84
CA ALA A 2 -12.34 35.34 13.05
C ALA A 2 -12.55 34.34 11.90
N SER A 3 -13.81 34.07 11.59
CA SER A 3 -14.28 33.35 10.41
C SER A 3 -14.32 34.30 9.22
N THR A 4 -13.98 33.83 8.02
CA THR A 4 -14.20 34.55 6.77
C THR A 4 -15.42 33.96 6.08
N SER A 5 -16.56 34.65 6.19
CA SER A 5 -17.73 34.46 5.34
C SER A 5 -17.55 35.26 4.07
N VAL A 6 -17.94 34.68 2.93
CA VAL A 6 -18.04 35.39 1.65
C VAL A 6 -19.52 35.62 1.41
N ASP A 7 -19.93 36.89 1.55
CA ASP A 7 -21.21 37.43 1.12
C ASP A 7 -21.22 37.55 -0.42
N LEU A 8 -22.29 37.04 -1.03
CA LEU A 8 -22.69 37.40 -2.39
C LEU A 8 -24.20 37.68 -2.34
N ASP A 9 -24.52 38.95 -2.18
CA ASP A 9 -25.88 39.48 -2.36
C ASP A 9 -25.76 40.81 -3.11
N ARG A 10 -26.02 40.78 -4.43
CA ARG A 10 -26.67 41.89 -5.15
C ARG A 10 -26.92 41.56 -6.62
N ASP A 11 -28.08 42.04 -7.06
CA ASP A 11 -28.49 42.35 -8.41
C ASP A 11 -28.98 41.19 -9.30
N ASP A 12 -30.28 40.92 -9.19
CA ASP A 12 -31.19 41.04 -10.35
C ASP A 12 -32.66 40.87 -9.90
N ARG A 13 -33.21 41.96 -9.33
CA ARG A 13 -34.66 42.22 -9.32
C ARG A 13 -34.88 43.44 -10.18
N GLU A 14 -35.62 43.25 -11.26
CA GLU A 14 -36.52 44.20 -11.94
C GLU A 14 -36.46 44.01 -13.45
N ARG A 15 -37.38 43.19 -13.97
CA ARG A 15 -38.05 43.38 -15.26
C ARG A 15 -39.18 42.37 -15.37
N HIS A 16 -40.40 42.88 -15.26
CA HIS A 16 -41.58 42.59 -16.08
C HIS A 16 -42.87 42.79 -15.28
N THR A 17 -43.42 43.99 -15.44
CA THR A 17 -44.79 44.35 -15.13
C THR A 17 -45.75 43.73 -16.16
N SER A 18 -46.80 43.11 -15.62
CA SER A 18 -48.19 43.06 -16.12
C SER A 18 -48.46 43.20 -17.63
N GLY A 19 -48.84 42.08 -18.25
CA GLY A 19 -49.66 42.03 -19.46
C GLY A 19 -50.64 40.88 -19.34
N GLY A 20 -51.94 41.20 -19.18
CA GLY A 20 -53.01 40.21 -19.11
C GLY A 20 -53.16 39.46 -20.43
N GLY A 21 -53.42 38.16 -20.33
CA GLY A 21 -53.69 37.29 -21.46
C GLY A 21 -53.77 35.85 -20.99
N GLY A 22 -54.96 35.42 -20.57
CA GLY A 22 -55.24 34.01 -20.34
C GLY A 22 -55.12 33.25 -21.66
N LEU A 23 -54.07 32.45 -21.80
CA LEU A 23 -53.89 31.45 -22.85
C LEU A 23 -53.16 30.25 -22.23
N GLY A 24 -53.68 29.07 -22.54
CA GLY A 24 -53.55 27.87 -21.72
C GLY A 24 -52.13 27.36 -21.52
N VAL A 25 -51.84 26.97 -20.28
CA VAL A 25 -50.64 26.23 -19.87
C VAL A 25 -50.82 24.71 -20.09
N ASP A 26 -51.94 24.27 -20.65
CA ASP A 26 -52.32 22.85 -20.80
C ASP A 26 -51.68 22.10 -22.00
N ALA A 27 -50.78 22.73 -22.77
CA ALA A 27 -50.32 22.15 -24.04
C ALA A 27 -48.89 21.61 -24.09
N PHE A 28 -48.09 21.72 -23.03
CA PHE A 28 -46.69 21.24 -23.04
C PHE A 28 -46.43 20.22 -21.92
N TYR A 29 -46.33 18.94 -22.30
CA TYR A 29 -45.92 17.76 -21.50
C TYR A 29 -46.96 17.11 -20.57
N PRO A 30 -47.99 16.40 -21.10
CA PRO A 30 -48.98 15.67 -20.29
C PRO A 30 -48.40 14.55 -19.40
N GLY A 31 -47.16 14.09 -19.67
CA GLY A 31 -46.48 13.07 -18.87
C GLY A 31 -45.90 13.57 -17.55
N ARG A 32 -45.52 14.86 -17.46
CA ARG A 32 -44.86 15.41 -16.27
C ARG A 32 -45.81 15.54 -15.08
N TYR A 33 -47.04 16.00 -15.34
CA TYR A 33 -48.09 16.15 -14.34
C TYR A 33 -48.53 14.82 -13.71
N LYS A 34 -48.62 13.74 -14.52
CA LYS A 34 -48.98 12.39 -14.03
C LYS A 34 -47.90 11.80 -13.11
N ASN A 35 -46.64 12.03 -13.45
CA ASN A 35 -45.50 11.54 -12.67
C ASN A 35 -45.35 12.29 -11.34
N ASP A 36 -45.56 13.61 -11.35
CA ASP A 36 -45.55 14.41 -10.11
C ASP A 36 -46.70 14.03 -9.17
N ARG A 37 -47.92 13.82 -9.70
CA ARG A 37 -49.06 13.32 -8.92
C ARG A 37 -48.79 11.95 -8.31
N PHE A 38 -48.15 11.05 -9.06
CA PHE A 38 -47.76 9.73 -8.55
C PHE A 38 -46.75 9.81 -7.40
N CYS A 39 -45.71 10.65 -7.53
CA CYS A 39 -44.75 10.87 -6.45
C CYS A 39 -45.40 11.51 -5.21
N ALA A 40 -46.34 12.44 -5.38
CA ALA A 40 -47.10 13.00 -4.27
C ALA A 40 -47.98 11.95 -3.57
N ALA A 41 -48.62 11.05 -4.32
CA ALA A 41 -49.39 9.95 -3.77
C ALA A 41 -48.51 8.97 -2.96
N LEU A 42 -47.26 8.72 -3.40
CA LEU A 42 -46.29 7.92 -2.64
C LEU A 42 -45.91 8.59 -1.31
N GLU A 43 -45.69 9.91 -1.29
CA GLU A 43 -45.38 10.64 -0.05
C GLU A 43 -46.54 10.57 0.95
N LEU A 44 -47.77 10.76 0.47
CA LEU A 44 -48.98 10.61 1.28
C LEU A 44 -49.14 9.17 1.79
N ALA A 45 -48.81 8.16 0.97
CA ALA A 45 -48.86 6.76 1.40
C ALA A 45 -47.84 6.46 2.50
N VAL A 46 -46.63 7.03 2.46
CA VAL A 46 -45.62 6.87 3.53
C VAL A 46 -46.13 7.45 4.85
N VAL A 47 -46.75 8.64 4.80
CA VAL A 47 -47.33 9.28 5.99
C VAL A 47 -48.49 8.46 6.52
N ALA A 48 -49.46 8.11 5.67
CA ALA A 48 -50.63 7.35 6.07
C ALA A 48 -50.27 5.97 6.65
N ALA A 49 -49.31 5.26 6.05
CA ALA A 49 -48.82 3.98 6.58
C ALA A 49 -48.23 4.14 7.99
N HIS A 50 -47.49 5.21 8.24
CA HIS A 50 -46.94 5.46 9.57
C HIS A 50 -48.01 5.76 10.62
N GLU A 51 -49.00 6.60 10.28
CA GLU A 51 -50.11 6.90 11.18
C GLU A 51 -50.92 5.64 11.51
N LEU A 52 -51.12 4.77 10.52
CA LEU A 52 -51.81 3.48 10.71
C LEU A 52 -51.02 2.52 11.60
N ASP A 53 -49.69 2.50 11.50
CA ASP A 53 -48.80 1.68 12.35
C ASP A 53 -48.64 2.25 13.78
N ALA A 54 -48.94 3.53 14.00
CA ALA A 54 -48.83 4.20 15.29
C ALA A 54 -50.03 3.96 16.23
N VAL A 55 -51.13 3.37 15.73
CA VAL A 55 -52.34 3.09 16.52
C VAL A 55 -52.11 1.86 17.43
N PRO A 56 -52.10 2.02 18.77
CA PRO A 56 -52.01 0.88 19.68
C PRO A 56 -53.33 0.08 19.62
N ASP A 57 -53.25 -1.24 19.56
CA ASP A 57 -54.34 -2.24 19.44
C ASP A 57 -54.79 -2.69 18.04
N ARG A 58 -54.07 -2.33 16.96
CA ARG A 58 -54.27 -2.98 15.64
C ARG A 58 -53.23 -4.06 15.39
N ILE A 59 -53.64 -5.15 14.71
CA ILE A 59 -52.71 -6.14 14.15
C ILE A 59 -51.72 -5.34 13.32
N PRO A 60 -50.43 -5.29 13.68
CA PRO A 60 -49.46 -4.53 12.91
C PRO A 60 -49.50 -5.03 11.47
N GLY A 61 -49.46 -4.12 10.49
CA GLY A 61 -49.04 -4.48 9.15
C GLY A 61 -47.72 -5.27 9.25
N PRO A 62 -47.41 -6.20 8.34
CA PRO A 62 -46.42 -7.25 8.55
C PRO A 62 -45.05 -6.73 9.05
N ARG A 63 -44.90 -6.61 10.37
CA ARG A 63 -43.65 -6.30 11.06
C ARG A 63 -42.82 -7.57 11.10
N ALA A 64 -41.54 -7.44 10.78
CA ALA A 64 -40.51 -8.33 11.30
C ALA A 64 -40.58 -8.29 12.84
N PRO A 65 -40.51 -9.42 13.54
CA PRO A 65 -40.52 -9.42 15.00
C PRO A 65 -39.30 -8.65 15.54
N ALA A 66 -39.56 -7.73 16.47
CA ALA A 66 -38.64 -7.03 17.37
C ALA A 66 -37.16 -6.93 16.92
N GLU A 67 -36.86 -5.98 16.05
CA GLU A 67 -35.51 -5.39 15.97
C GLU A 67 -35.48 -4.11 16.82
N GLU A 68 -34.32 -3.80 17.40
CA GLU A 68 -34.00 -2.63 18.22
C GLU A 68 -34.65 -1.33 17.73
N PRO A 69 -34.93 -0.35 18.61
CA PRO A 69 -35.70 0.84 18.27
C PRO A 69 -35.06 1.56 17.09
N VAL A 70 -35.61 1.35 15.90
CA VAL A 70 -35.29 2.13 14.71
C VAL A 70 -35.53 3.57 15.12
N GLU A 71 -34.45 4.36 15.09
CA GLU A 71 -34.43 5.78 15.42
C GLU A 71 -35.71 6.45 14.87
N PHE A 72 -36.49 7.08 15.75
CA PHE A 72 -37.85 7.51 15.44
C PHE A 72 -37.92 8.26 14.09
N GLY A 73 -38.74 7.75 13.18
CA GLY A 73 -38.93 8.33 11.84
C GLY A 73 -37.84 8.02 10.79
N LEU A 74 -36.76 7.29 11.10
CA LEU A 74 -35.71 6.95 10.10
C LEU A 74 -36.28 6.20 8.89
N GLY A 75 -37.17 5.23 9.12
CA GLY A 75 -37.82 4.48 8.04
C GLY A 75 -38.65 5.36 7.10
N GLN A 76 -39.29 6.43 7.61
CA GLN A 76 -39.99 7.39 6.75
C GLN A 76 -39.01 8.25 5.94
N ARG A 77 -37.95 8.73 6.58
CA ARG A 77 -36.91 9.54 5.92
C ARG A 77 -36.30 8.78 4.74
N ILE A 78 -35.90 7.54 4.96
CA ILE A 78 -35.36 6.65 3.93
C ILE A 78 -36.32 6.48 2.73
N GLN A 79 -37.61 6.29 3.00
CA GLN A 79 -38.62 6.15 1.93
C GLN A 79 -38.84 7.47 1.17
N ARG A 80 -38.90 8.60 1.89
CA ARG A 80 -39.01 9.94 1.27
C ARG A 80 -37.80 10.25 0.40
N ASP A 81 -36.59 9.94 0.85
CA ASP A 81 -35.37 10.12 0.06
C ASP A 81 -35.42 9.29 -1.24
N ALA A 82 -35.93 8.05 -1.17
CA ALA A 82 -36.13 7.24 -2.37
C ALA A 82 -37.17 7.86 -3.33
N ILE A 83 -38.24 8.46 -2.82
CA ILE A 83 -39.23 9.19 -3.63
C ILE A 83 -38.62 10.43 -4.28
N VAL A 84 -37.79 11.19 -3.55
CA VAL A 84 -37.08 12.35 -4.08
C VAL A 84 -36.13 11.93 -5.20
N ARG A 85 -35.36 10.85 -5.02
CA ARG A 85 -34.50 10.28 -6.06
C ARG A 85 -35.30 9.87 -7.29
N LEU A 86 -36.44 9.20 -7.09
CA LEU A 86 -37.35 8.82 -8.17
C LEU A 86 -37.89 10.04 -8.94
N ARG A 87 -38.35 11.07 -8.22
CA ARG A 87 -38.90 12.31 -8.80
C ARG A 87 -37.84 13.07 -9.60
N ALA A 88 -36.60 13.08 -9.12
CA ALA A 88 -35.48 13.72 -9.79
C ALA A 88 -34.93 12.91 -10.98
N GLY A 89 -35.37 11.67 -11.19
CA GLY A 89 -34.79 10.75 -12.18
C GLY A 89 -33.37 10.29 -11.82
N ALA A 90 -32.94 10.48 -10.58
CA ALA A 90 -31.63 10.08 -10.05
C ALA A 90 -31.66 8.63 -9.56
N THR A 91 -32.12 7.72 -10.42
CA THR A 91 -32.27 6.29 -10.12
C THR A 91 -31.39 5.46 -11.05
N ALA A 92 -30.83 4.36 -10.54
CA ALA A 92 -29.94 3.49 -11.32
C ALA A 92 -30.63 2.94 -12.59
N ASN A 93 -31.95 2.73 -12.55
CA ASN A 93 -32.78 2.51 -13.72
C ASN A 93 -33.48 3.81 -14.13
N ALA A 94 -33.09 4.41 -15.25
CA ALA A 94 -33.66 5.67 -15.74
C ALA A 94 -35.15 5.58 -16.12
N GLY A 95 -35.64 4.36 -16.43
CA GLY A 95 -37.04 4.09 -16.78
C GLY A 95 -37.93 3.79 -15.58
N LEU A 96 -37.41 3.76 -14.35
CA LEU A 96 -38.14 3.27 -13.17
C LEU A 96 -39.44 4.03 -12.91
N LEU A 97 -39.44 5.36 -13.02
CA LEU A 97 -40.63 6.19 -12.79
C LEU A 97 -41.74 5.87 -13.80
N ALA A 98 -41.38 5.77 -15.09
CA ALA A 98 -42.30 5.39 -16.16
C ALA A 98 -42.84 3.95 -15.96
N LEU A 99 -41.99 3.03 -15.51
CA LEU A 99 -42.38 1.66 -15.19
C LEU A 99 -43.40 1.62 -14.06
N LEU A 100 -43.14 2.29 -12.93
CA LEU A 100 -44.00 2.26 -11.74
C LEU A 100 -45.31 3.03 -11.94
N ALA A 101 -45.25 4.24 -12.50
CA ALA A 101 -46.40 5.10 -12.69
C ALA A 101 -47.27 4.61 -13.85
N GLU A 102 -46.67 4.36 -15.01
CA GLU A 102 -47.39 4.15 -16.28
C GLU A 102 -47.42 2.67 -16.72
N GLY A 103 -46.57 1.80 -16.15
CA GLY A 103 -46.45 0.41 -16.61
C GLY A 103 -45.66 0.27 -17.91
N ARG A 104 -44.77 1.23 -18.22
CA ARG A 104 -43.90 1.15 -19.40
C ARG A 104 -42.68 0.30 -19.11
N PHE A 105 -42.75 -0.97 -19.49
CA PHE A 105 -41.62 -1.91 -19.43
C PHE A 105 -40.68 -1.71 -20.61
N ALA A 106 -39.39 -1.92 -20.39
CA ALA A 106 -38.38 -1.91 -21.42
C ALA A 106 -38.62 -3.07 -22.42
N PRO A 107 -38.40 -2.85 -23.73
CA PRO A 107 -38.58 -3.90 -24.71
C PRO A 107 -37.58 -5.05 -24.46
N PRO A 108 -37.97 -6.30 -24.75
CA PRO A 108 -37.06 -7.44 -24.62
C PRO A 108 -35.83 -7.25 -25.51
N GLY A 109 -34.63 -7.47 -24.95
CA GLY A 109 -33.37 -7.40 -25.69
C GLY A 109 -33.18 -8.52 -26.73
N PRO A 110 -32.11 -8.50 -27.53
CA PRO A 110 -31.87 -9.53 -28.56
C PRO A 110 -31.69 -10.95 -28.00
N PHE A 111 -31.26 -11.10 -26.74
CA PHE A 111 -31.10 -12.39 -26.05
C PHE A 111 -32.34 -12.80 -25.21
N TRP A 112 -33.43 -12.04 -25.31
CA TRP A 112 -34.68 -12.25 -24.57
C TRP A 112 -35.73 -13.09 -25.31
N GLN A 113 -35.51 -13.36 -26.60
CA GLN A 113 -36.44 -14.14 -27.41
C GLN A 113 -36.13 -15.63 -27.26
N ASP A 114 -37.01 -16.36 -26.59
CA ASP A 114 -37.00 -17.82 -26.63
C ASP A 114 -37.82 -18.31 -27.84
N ASN A 115 -37.29 -19.33 -28.53
CA ASN A 115 -37.68 -19.87 -29.83
C ASN A 115 -39.03 -20.61 -29.87
N ASN A 116 -40.09 -20.07 -29.26
CA ASN A 116 -41.40 -20.74 -29.23
C ASN A 116 -42.57 -19.90 -29.76
N THR A 117 -42.33 -19.08 -30.79
CA THR A 117 -43.38 -18.32 -31.50
C THR A 117 -44.13 -19.12 -32.57
N LYS A 118 -44.09 -20.47 -32.55
CA LYS A 118 -44.86 -21.30 -33.51
C LYS A 118 -46.12 -21.98 -32.97
N HIS A 119 -46.58 -21.68 -31.76
CA HIS A 119 -47.91 -22.09 -31.32
C HIS A 119 -48.75 -20.90 -30.84
N THR A 120 -49.33 -20.19 -31.80
CA THR A 120 -50.46 -19.29 -31.58
C THR A 120 -51.76 -20.11 -31.62
N THR A 121 -52.31 -20.40 -30.44
CA THR A 121 -53.76 -20.51 -30.23
C THR A 121 -54.13 -19.66 -29.02
N PRO A 122 -55.24 -18.90 -29.08
CA PRO A 122 -55.74 -18.17 -27.93
C PRO A 122 -56.34 -19.17 -26.93
N GLU A 123 -56.11 -18.91 -25.64
CA GLU A 123 -56.80 -19.57 -24.52
C GLU A 123 -56.52 -21.08 -24.34
N THR A 124 -55.28 -21.44 -24.01
CA THR A 124 -55.05 -22.62 -23.15
C THR A 124 -53.81 -22.42 -22.31
N ARG A 125 -53.94 -22.67 -21.00
CA ARG A 125 -52.95 -22.47 -19.93
C ARG A 125 -51.58 -23.07 -20.32
N ALA A 126 -50.68 -22.23 -20.83
CA ALA A 126 -49.29 -22.63 -21.06
C ALA A 126 -48.70 -23.23 -19.77
N PRO A 127 -47.94 -24.34 -19.85
CA PRO A 127 -47.39 -24.97 -18.66
C PRO A 127 -46.46 -23.98 -17.94
N ALA A 128 -46.60 -23.89 -16.61
CA ALA A 128 -45.76 -23.01 -15.80
C ALA A 128 -44.27 -23.33 -16.03
N PRO A 129 -43.38 -22.34 -16.20
CA PRO A 129 -41.95 -22.55 -16.41
C PRO A 129 -41.30 -23.31 -15.24
N ASP A 130 -40.23 -24.03 -15.55
CA ASP A 130 -39.37 -24.64 -14.56
C ASP A 130 -38.43 -23.61 -13.91
N ARG A 131 -37.62 -24.06 -12.97
CA ARG A 131 -36.67 -23.19 -12.26
C ARG A 131 -35.59 -22.64 -13.19
N ALA A 132 -35.09 -23.46 -14.12
CA ALA A 132 -34.01 -23.06 -15.03
C ALA A 132 -34.44 -21.92 -15.95
N GLU A 133 -35.67 -21.98 -16.47
CA GLU A 133 -36.23 -20.92 -17.29
C GLU A 133 -36.49 -19.63 -16.48
N ALA A 134 -36.93 -19.77 -15.23
CA ALA A 134 -37.06 -18.62 -14.32
C ALA A 134 -35.71 -17.92 -14.08
N VAL A 135 -34.65 -18.70 -13.88
CA VAL A 135 -33.28 -18.17 -13.71
C VAL A 135 -32.81 -17.48 -14.98
N ARG A 136 -32.96 -18.10 -16.16
CA ARG A 136 -32.56 -17.48 -17.44
C ARG A 136 -33.24 -16.14 -17.65
N ARG A 137 -34.56 -16.07 -17.47
CA ARG A 137 -35.33 -14.83 -17.64
C ARG A 137 -34.95 -13.77 -16.60
N ALA A 138 -34.73 -14.16 -15.35
CA ALA A 138 -34.27 -13.23 -14.31
C ALA A 138 -32.91 -12.59 -14.68
N LEU A 139 -31.98 -13.40 -15.18
CA LEU A 139 -30.65 -12.96 -15.58
C LEU A 139 -30.62 -12.19 -16.90
N ALA A 140 -31.68 -12.26 -17.71
CA ALA A 140 -31.76 -11.52 -18.95
C ALA A 140 -32.39 -10.13 -18.74
N VAL A 141 -33.28 -9.95 -17.75
CA VAL A 141 -34.27 -8.84 -17.70
C VAL A 141 -33.67 -7.46 -17.86
N PRO A 142 -34.20 -6.61 -18.78
CA PRO A 142 -33.68 -5.27 -18.96
C PRO A 142 -34.05 -4.35 -17.80
N ASP A 143 -35.22 -4.57 -17.18
CA ASP A 143 -35.79 -3.69 -16.17
C ASP A 143 -36.36 -4.43 -14.94
N LEU A 144 -37.40 -5.26 -15.08
CA LEU A 144 -38.08 -5.87 -13.96
C LEU A 144 -38.77 -7.19 -14.31
N LEU A 145 -38.50 -8.23 -13.55
CA LEU A 145 -39.18 -9.53 -13.65
C LEU A 145 -40.09 -9.76 -12.44
N CYS A 146 -41.36 -10.10 -12.68
CA CYS A 146 -42.26 -10.60 -11.66
C CYS A 146 -42.20 -12.14 -11.60
N LEU A 147 -41.57 -12.67 -10.55
CA LEU A 147 -41.47 -14.09 -10.26
C LEU A 147 -42.58 -14.51 -9.27
N ILE A 148 -43.64 -15.10 -9.81
CA ILE A 148 -44.76 -15.63 -9.03
C ILE A 148 -44.37 -17.02 -8.53
N ALA A 149 -44.13 -17.14 -7.23
CA ALA A 149 -43.74 -18.37 -6.58
C ALA A 149 -44.51 -18.55 -5.27
N PRO A 150 -45.05 -19.76 -4.98
CA PRO A 150 -45.64 -20.05 -3.69
C PRO A 150 -44.57 -19.91 -2.60
N ARG A 151 -45.01 -19.66 -1.37
CA ARG A 151 -44.10 -19.66 -0.23
C ARG A 151 -43.52 -21.06 -0.02
N GLY A 152 -42.24 -21.11 0.29
CA GLY A 152 -41.53 -22.35 0.57
C GLY A 152 -40.19 -22.45 -0.15
N ALA A 153 -39.56 -23.61 -0.05
CA ALA A 153 -38.21 -23.87 -0.53
C ALA A 153 -38.04 -23.59 -2.03
N ALA A 154 -39.05 -23.86 -2.86
CA ALA A 154 -38.97 -23.65 -4.30
C ALA A 154 -38.67 -22.18 -4.68
N ARG A 155 -39.30 -21.21 -3.99
CA ARG A 155 -39.02 -19.78 -4.20
C ARG A 155 -37.59 -19.44 -3.78
N THR A 156 -37.22 -19.85 -2.57
CA THR A 156 -35.90 -19.55 -2.00
C THR A 156 -34.78 -20.14 -2.85
N LEU A 157 -34.88 -21.39 -3.27
CA LEU A 157 -33.88 -22.05 -4.11
C LEU A 157 -33.76 -21.38 -5.48
N THR A 158 -34.89 -20.97 -6.08
CA THR A 158 -34.85 -20.21 -7.35
C THR A 158 -34.15 -18.86 -7.16
N VAL A 159 -34.45 -18.13 -6.08
CA VAL A 159 -33.76 -16.88 -5.75
C VAL A 159 -32.26 -17.10 -5.54
N VAL A 160 -31.87 -18.13 -4.77
CA VAL A 160 -30.47 -18.51 -4.56
C VAL A 160 -29.76 -18.77 -5.89
N GLU A 161 -30.39 -19.50 -6.81
CA GLU A 161 -29.82 -19.76 -8.14
C GLU A 161 -29.68 -18.49 -8.98
N ILE A 162 -30.66 -17.57 -8.94
CA ILE A 162 -30.61 -16.26 -9.62
C ILE A 162 -29.44 -15.44 -9.08
N VAL A 163 -29.35 -15.29 -7.75
CA VAL A 163 -28.31 -14.49 -7.10
C VAL A 163 -26.93 -15.06 -7.42
N ARG A 164 -26.74 -16.37 -7.28
CA ARG A 164 -25.47 -17.04 -7.57
C ARG A 164 -25.05 -16.81 -9.02
N ALA A 165 -25.95 -17.05 -9.96
CA ALA A 165 -25.64 -16.92 -11.38
C ALA A 165 -25.40 -15.47 -11.82
N ALA A 166 -26.03 -14.49 -11.17
CA ALA A 166 -25.72 -13.07 -11.39
C ALA A 166 -24.35 -12.70 -10.82
N ALA A 167 -24.05 -13.11 -9.58
CA ALA A 167 -22.74 -12.85 -8.97
C ALA A 167 -21.59 -13.51 -9.76
N GLU A 168 -21.79 -14.72 -10.29
CA GLU A 168 -20.81 -15.40 -11.17
C GLU A 168 -20.55 -14.66 -12.49
N ARG A 169 -21.48 -13.81 -12.93
CA ARG A 169 -21.30 -12.91 -14.08
C ARG A 169 -20.55 -11.61 -13.72
N GLY A 170 -20.12 -11.48 -12.46
CA GLY A 170 -19.51 -10.26 -11.93
C GLY A 170 -20.52 -9.14 -11.67
N GLU A 171 -21.82 -9.44 -11.64
CA GLU A 171 -22.85 -8.46 -11.32
C GLU A 171 -22.93 -8.24 -9.81
N ARG A 172 -23.11 -6.98 -9.38
CA ARG A 172 -23.37 -6.69 -7.99
C ARG A 172 -24.85 -6.90 -7.67
N VAL A 173 -25.13 -7.81 -6.74
CA VAL A 173 -26.50 -8.22 -6.41
C VAL A 173 -26.93 -7.70 -5.04
N LEU A 174 -28.13 -7.13 -4.97
CA LEU A 174 -28.82 -6.81 -3.72
C LEU A 174 -29.91 -7.84 -3.44
N ILE A 175 -29.82 -8.53 -2.30
CA ILE A 175 -30.91 -9.36 -1.78
C ILE A 175 -31.65 -8.54 -0.73
N THR A 176 -32.97 -8.45 -0.89
CA THR A 176 -33.77 -7.72 0.07
C THR A 176 -35.13 -8.33 0.31
N ALA A 177 -35.69 -8.07 1.49
CA ALA A 177 -36.99 -8.57 1.93
C ALA A 177 -37.60 -7.60 2.96
N PRO A 178 -38.90 -7.69 3.26
CA PRO A 178 -39.52 -6.85 4.29
C PRO A 178 -39.02 -7.16 5.71
N ASP A 179 -38.50 -8.38 5.94
CA ASP A 179 -38.02 -8.84 7.25
C ASP A 179 -36.66 -9.55 7.14
N SER A 180 -35.83 -9.44 8.18
CA SER A 180 -34.49 -10.02 8.22
C SER A 180 -34.48 -11.54 8.11
N ALA A 181 -35.46 -12.22 8.73
CA ALA A 181 -35.57 -13.68 8.68
C ALA A 181 -35.71 -14.21 7.23
N THR A 182 -36.44 -13.49 6.37
CA THR A 182 -36.56 -13.84 4.95
C THR A 182 -35.26 -13.63 4.19
N VAL A 183 -34.48 -12.59 4.53
CA VAL A 183 -33.15 -12.38 3.95
C VAL A 183 -32.20 -13.50 4.37
N ASP A 184 -32.16 -13.83 5.66
CA ASP A 184 -31.30 -14.87 6.22
C ASP A 184 -31.60 -16.23 5.59
N ALA A 185 -32.89 -16.56 5.41
CA ALA A 185 -33.30 -17.80 4.75
C ALA A 185 -32.72 -17.97 3.33
N VAL A 186 -32.47 -16.87 2.60
CA VAL A 186 -31.80 -16.92 1.29
C VAL A 186 -30.29 -17.03 1.47
N VAL A 187 -29.72 -16.20 2.34
CA VAL A 187 -28.26 -16.10 2.53
C VAL A 187 -27.68 -17.39 3.09
N ASP A 188 -28.34 -18.06 4.03
CA ASP A 188 -27.92 -19.34 4.62
C ASP A 188 -27.83 -20.48 3.58
N ARG A 189 -28.48 -20.32 2.43
CA ARG A 189 -28.51 -21.29 1.34
C ARG A 189 -27.63 -20.91 0.16
N LEU A 190 -26.95 -19.75 0.20
CA LEU A 190 -26.00 -19.38 -0.84
C LEU A 190 -24.75 -20.27 -0.74
N PRO A 191 -24.29 -20.87 -1.84
CA PRO A 191 -23.07 -21.66 -1.83
C PRO A 191 -21.83 -20.77 -1.64
N PRO A 192 -20.70 -21.34 -1.22
CA PRO A 192 -19.43 -20.62 -1.21
C PRO A 192 -19.06 -20.20 -2.63
N GLY A 193 -18.44 -19.02 -2.76
CA GLY A 193 -18.08 -18.44 -4.05
C GLY A 193 -18.15 -16.92 -4.00
N PRO A 194 -19.35 -16.32 -4.07
CA PRO A 194 -19.51 -14.87 -3.97
C PRO A 194 -19.22 -14.37 -2.56
N THR A 195 -18.64 -13.17 -2.49
CA THR A 195 -18.47 -12.41 -1.24
C THR A 195 -19.82 -11.84 -0.82
N VAL A 196 -20.45 -12.48 0.16
CA VAL A 196 -21.76 -12.08 0.69
C VAL A 196 -21.60 -11.27 1.98
N VAL A 197 -22.29 -10.13 2.08
CA VAL A 197 -22.29 -9.28 3.28
C VAL A 197 -23.72 -9.01 3.76
N ARG A 198 -24.03 -9.39 5.01
CA ARG A 198 -25.28 -9.02 5.71
C ARG A 198 -25.12 -7.66 6.40
N ALA A 199 -25.78 -6.63 5.88
CA ALA A 199 -25.52 -5.25 6.30
C ALA A 199 -26.25 -4.80 7.59
N ASP A 200 -27.47 -5.30 7.81
CA ASP A 200 -28.36 -4.87 8.91
C ASP A 200 -28.47 -5.90 10.04
N GLN A 201 -27.72 -6.99 9.97
CA GLN A 201 -27.71 -7.99 11.04
C GLN A 201 -27.02 -7.42 12.29
N PRO A 202 -27.70 -7.38 13.45
CA PRO A 202 -27.09 -6.94 14.70
C PRO A 202 -26.01 -7.95 15.15
N GLY A 203 -24.86 -7.42 15.58
CA GLY A 203 -23.78 -8.20 16.20
C GLY A 203 -22.71 -8.76 15.25
N GLY A 204 -21.84 -9.61 15.80
CA GLY A 204 -20.65 -10.17 15.15
C GLY A 204 -20.83 -11.57 14.57
N GLY A 205 -22.07 -11.95 14.22
CA GLY A 205 -22.35 -13.26 13.62
C GLY A 205 -21.64 -13.47 12.28
N PRO A 206 -21.39 -14.73 11.86
CA PRO A 206 -20.76 -15.02 10.58
C PRO A 206 -21.50 -14.35 9.42
N GLY A 207 -20.76 -13.72 8.50
CA GLY A 207 -21.34 -13.03 7.34
C GLY A 207 -21.89 -11.63 7.60
N SER A 208 -21.93 -11.16 8.86
CA SER A 208 -22.31 -9.77 9.16
C SER A 208 -21.25 -8.77 8.72
N LEU A 209 -21.68 -7.55 8.43
CA LEU A 209 -20.79 -6.44 8.08
C LEU A 209 -19.76 -6.14 9.17
N ALA A 210 -20.17 -6.21 10.44
CA ALA A 210 -19.27 -6.04 11.58
C ALA A 210 -18.24 -7.17 11.68
N ALA A 211 -18.66 -8.42 11.47
CA ALA A 211 -17.75 -9.57 11.46
C ALA A 211 -16.73 -9.49 10.32
N ALA A 212 -17.17 -9.12 9.12
CA ALA A 212 -16.31 -8.89 7.96
C ALA A 212 -15.28 -7.76 8.22
N ALA A 213 -15.70 -6.68 8.87
CA ALA A 213 -14.81 -5.60 9.29
C ALA A 213 -13.77 -6.08 10.31
N SER A 214 -14.20 -6.79 11.36
CA SER A 214 -13.28 -7.33 12.37
C SER A 214 -12.28 -8.34 11.81
N GLU A 215 -12.70 -9.21 10.88
CA GLU A 215 -11.79 -10.13 10.17
C GLU A 215 -10.78 -9.36 9.32
N THR A 216 -11.23 -8.35 8.58
CA THR A 216 -10.35 -7.50 7.77
C THR A 216 -9.32 -6.76 8.64
N GLN A 217 -9.75 -6.20 9.77
CA GLN A 217 -8.86 -5.57 10.76
C GLN A 217 -7.83 -6.55 11.30
N ARG A 218 -8.25 -7.76 11.72
CA ARG A 218 -7.33 -8.81 12.19
C ARG A 218 -6.30 -9.17 11.13
N ARG A 219 -6.69 -9.30 9.87
CA ARG A 219 -5.78 -9.57 8.75
C ARG A 219 -4.78 -8.44 8.51
N ILE A 220 -5.21 -7.18 8.57
CA ILE A 220 -4.33 -6.01 8.44
C ILE A 220 -3.28 -6.01 9.56
N LEU A 221 -3.71 -6.25 10.81
CA LEU A 221 -2.81 -6.30 11.96
C LEU A 221 -1.84 -7.48 11.88
N ALA A 222 -2.30 -8.65 11.46
CA ALA A 222 -1.43 -9.83 11.27
C ALA A 222 -0.38 -9.57 10.19
N ARG A 223 -0.79 -9.07 9.01
CA ARG A 223 0.12 -8.80 7.89
C ARG A 223 1.14 -7.70 8.17
N SER A 224 0.78 -6.71 9.00
CA SER A 224 1.69 -5.61 9.35
C SER A 224 2.57 -5.90 10.57
N GLN A 225 2.45 -7.07 11.22
CA GLN A 225 3.17 -7.39 12.46
C GLN A 225 4.68 -7.41 12.25
N ALA A 226 5.16 -8.11 11.21
CA ALA A 226 6.59 -8.26 10.97
C ALA A 226 7.28 -6.91 10.73
N ALA A 227 6.66 -6.05 9.90
CA ALA A 227 7.16 -4.70 9.65
C ALA A 227 7.17 -3.84 10.93
N ALA A 228 6.15 -3.98 11.79
CA ALA A 228 6.08 -3.24 13.05
C ALA A 228 7.19 -3.63 14.02
N VAL A 229 7.50 -4.93 14.14
CA VAL A 229 8.61 -5.43 14.96
C VAL A 229 9.95 -4.94 14.40
N ALA A 230 10.15 -5.02 13.08
CA ALA A 230 11.40 -4.60 12.46
C ALA A 230 11.66 -3.08 12.61
N LEU A 231 10.59 -2.26 12.59
CA LEU A 231 10.68 -0.81 12.74
C LEU A 231 10.66 -0.33 14.21
N GLU A 232 10.39 -1.20 15.18
CA GLU A 232 10.31 -0.84 16.60
C GLU A 232 11.56 -0.09 17.13
N PRO A 233 12.82 -0.49 16.79
CA PRO A 233 14.02 0.20 17.26
C PRO A 233 14.18 1.64 16.75
N TRP A 234 13.35 2.05 15.79
CA TRP A 234 13.36 3.40 15.20
C TRP A 234 12.29 4.31 15.83
N LEU A 235 11.45 3.79 16.73
CA LEU A 235 10.43 4.58 17.43
C LEU A 235 11.01 5.41 18.58
N GLY A 236 10.38 6.55 18.84
CA GLY A 236 10.67 7.42 19.99
C GLY A 236 11.67 8.54 19.72
N GLU A 237 11.82 9.41 20.72
CA GLU A 237 12.74 10.54 20.71
C GLU A 237 13.56 10.57 22.02
N PRO A 238 14.87 10.25 21.97
CA PRO A 238 15.61 9.65 20.86
C PRO A 238 15.27 8.16 20.67
N SER A 239 15.25 7.69 19.42
CA SER A 239 15.08 6.26 19.11
C SER A 239 16.30 5.44 19.55
N PRO A 240 16.15 4.13 19.85
CA PRO A 240 17.28 3.24 20.07
C PRO A 240 18.32 3.28 18.93
N ALA A 241 17.87 3.35 17.67
CA ALA A 241 18.73 3.51 16.50
C ALA A 241 19.52 4.82 16.53
N MET A 242 18.88 5.96 16.84
CA MET A 242 19.56 7.24 17.05
C MET A 242 20.59 7.17 18.17
N GLY A 243 20.33 6.42 19.24
CA GLY A 243 21.30 6.16 20.30
C GLY A 243 22.56 5.43 19.80
N TRP A 244 22.43 4.47 18.89
CA TRP A 244 23.57 3.79 18.27
C TRP A 244 24.29 4.68 17.25
N LEU A 245 23.57 5.49 16.49
CA LEU A 245 24.16 6.48 15.59
C LEU A 245 25.02 7.49 16.34
N ARG A 246 24.53 8.00 17.47
CA ARG A 246 25.32 8.88 18.36
C ARG A 246 26.58 8.18 18.89
N ARG A 247 26.47 6.91 19.31
CA ARG A 247 27.64 6.13 19.74
C ARG A 247 28.66 5.96 18.63
N LEU A 248 28.22 5.67 17.40
CA LEU A 248 29.10 5.58 16.23
C LEU A 248 29.82 6.91 15.97
N THR A 249 29.07 8.02 15.91
CA THR A 249 29.67 9.35 15.64
C THR A 249 30.65 9.78 16.73
N THR A 250 30.36 9.45 17.99
CA THR A 250 31.28 9.72 19.10
C THR A 250 32.53 8.86 19.01
N ALA A 251 32.39 7.55 18.75
CA ALA A 251 33.54 6.65 18.60
C ALA A 251 34.42 7.03 17.40
N LEU A 252 33.84 7.54 16.31
CA LEU A 252 34.60 8.04 15.16
C LEU A 252 35.41 9.30 15.49
N ALA A 253 34.81 10.24 16.23
CA ALA A 253 35.53 11.43 16.69
C ALA A 253 36.69 11.07 17.64
N GLU A 254 36.47 10.10 18.54
CA GLU A 254 37.51 9.56 19.42
C GLU A 254 38.61 8.86 18.59
N ALA A 255 38.25 8.03 17.60
CA ALA A 255 39.20 7.34 16.74
C ALA A 255 40.05 8.31 15.91
N GLU A 256 39.45 9.38 15.39
CA GLU A 256 40.19 10.43 14.68
C GLU A 256 41.19 11.14 15.62
N GLN A 257 40.77 11.45 16.85
CA GLN A 257 41.65 12.07 17.84
C GLN A 257 42.83 11.17 18.22
N GLU A 258 42.58 9.89 18.51
CA GLU A 258 43.64 8.94 18.85
C GLU A 258 44.56 8.67 17.65
N ARG A 259 44.03 8.64 16.42
CA ARG A 259 44.87 8.50 15.22
C ARG A 259 45.83 9.68 15.07
N ARG A 260 45.35 10.92 15.22
CA ARG A 260 46.22 12.10 15.20
C ARG A 260 47.30 12.06 16.28
N ARG A 261 47.00 11.54 17.47
CA ARG A 261 48.00 11.35 18.53
C ARG A 261 49.03 10.28 18.18
N ALA A 262 48.61 9.19 17.55
CA ALA A 262 49.50 8.14 17.08
C ALA A 262 50.45 8.66 15.99
N ASP A 263 49.94 9.44 15.04
CA ASP A 263 50.74 10.07 13.99
C ASP A 263 51.77 11.04 14.60
N GLN A 264 51.35 11.90 15.54
CA GLN A 264 52.25 12.80 16.26
C GLN A 264 53.35 12.04 17.05
N ALA A 265 52.99 10.97 17.75
CA ALA A 265 53.95 10.15 18.48
C ALA A 265 54.93 9.43 17.54
N GLY A 266 54.48 9.05 16.33
CA GLY A 266 55.33 8.53 15.26
C GLY A 266 56.33 9.56 14.75
N ASP A 267 55.87 10.77 14.45
CA ASP A 267 56.72 11.88 14.02
C ASP A 267 57.77 12.24 15.09
N GLU A 268 57.37 12.28 16.37
CA GLU A 268 58.27 12.52 17.50
C GLU A 268 59.32 11.41 17.63
N ARG A 269 58.92 10.13 17.48
CA ARG A 269 59.85 8.99 17.47
C ARG A 269 60.88 9.15 16.35
N ASP A 270 60.45 9.50 15.15
CA ASP A 270 61.32 9.63 13.99
C ASP A 270 62.30 10.80 14.15
N ALA A 271 61.85 11.92 14.73
CA ALA A 271 62.71 13.04 15.09
C ALA A 271 63.77 12.65 16.14
N ILE A 272 63.39 11.91 17.19
CA ILE A 272 64.31 11.44 18.23
C ILE A 272 65.32 10.43 17.64
N ALA A 273 64.88 9.52 16.77
CA ALA A 273 65.74 8.57 16.08
C ALA A 273 66.74 9.27 15.14
N ALA A 274 66.31 10.31 14.42
CA ALA A 274 67.19 11.12 13.60
C ALA A 274 68.27 11.83 14.45
N ALA A 275 67.88 12.45 15.56
CA ALA A 275 68.81 13.10 16.48
C ALA A 275 69.80 12.10 17.13
N ALA A 276 69.35 10.89 17.48
CA ALA A 276 70.20 9.82 17.98
C ALA A 276 71.22 9.36 16.92
N ARG A 277 70.77 9.20 15.67
CA ARG A 277 71.64 8.84 14.54
C ARG A 277 72.70 9.91 14.27
N GLU A 278 72.36 11.19 14.38
CA GLU A 278 73.33 12.28 14.22
C GLU A 278 74.40 12.26 15.33
N ARG A 279 73.96 12.07 16.58
CA ARG A 279 74.81 12.03 17.79
C ARG A 279 75.78 10.84 17.79
N LEU A 280 75.29 9.65 17.44
CA LEU A 280 76.06 8.40 17.44
C LEU A 280 76.87 8.20 16.13
N GLY A 281 76.47 8.87 15.04
CA GLY A 281 77.03 8.68 13.70
C GLY A 281 78.40 9.31 13.43
N ALA A 282 79.09 9.85 14.44
CA ALA A 282 80.41 10.46 14.25
C ALA A 282 81.43 9.48 13.63
N SER A 283 81.49 8.26 14.16
CA SER A 283 82.37 7.20 13.63
C SER A 283 82.04 6.82 12.19
N LEU A 284 80.75 6.76 11.84
CA LEU A 284 80.31 6.41 10.48
C LEU A 284 80.71 7.47 9.45
N ARG A 285 80.66 8.76 9.83
CA ARG A 285 81.12 9.87 8.98
C ARG A 285 82.61 9.79 8.67
N ASP A 286 83.42 9.42 9.66
CA ASP A 286 84.86 9.25 9.46
C ASP A 286 85.17 8.07 8.54
N HIS A 287 84.51 6.91 8.72
CA HIS A 287 84.68 5.77 7.81
C HIS A 287 84.17 6.06 6.39
N GLY A 288 83.10 6.84 6.25
CA GLY A 288 82.62 7.29 4.94
C GLY A 288 83.67 8.09 4.16
N ARG A 289 84.46 8.94 4.84
CA ARG A 289 85.60 9.65 4.23
C ARG A 289 86.69 8.68 3.78
N VAL A 290 86.95 7.61 4.53
CA VAL A 290 87.93 6.58 4.15
C VAL A 290 87.48 5.82 2.90
N VAL A 291 86.18 5.50 2.79
CA VAL A 291 85.58 4.91 1.58
C VAL A 291 85.80 5.86 0.39
N GLU A 292 85.47 7.15 0.52
CA GLU A 292 85.66 8.12 -0.58
C GLU A 292 87.11 8.20 -1.05
N VAL A 293 88.09 8.16 -0.13
CA VAL A 293 89.52 8.16 -0.48
C VAL A 293 89.90 6.87 -1.21
N ALA A 294 89.43 5.72 -0.74
CA ALA A 294 89.67 4.42 -1.39
C ALA A 294 89.03 4.34 -2.79
N GLU A 295 87.84 4.91 -2.96
CA GLU A 295 87.16 5.00 -4.26
C GLU A 295 87.98 5.83 -5.25
N ARG A 296 88.43 7.02 -4.86
CA ARG A 296 89.29 7.86 -5.70
C ARG A 296 90.59 7.16 -6.09
N ALA A 297 91.23 6.47 -5.14
CA ALA A 297 92.46 5.72 -5.40
C ALA A 297 92.24 4.56 -6.38
N PHE A 298 91.14 3.82 -6.23
CA PHE A 298 90.74 2.76 -7.15
C PHE A 298 90.47 3.32 -8.55
N THR A 299 89.66 4.37 -8.69
CA THR A 299 89.35 4.98 -10.00
C THR A 299 90.63 5.44 -10.72
N LEU A 300 91.55 6.09 -10.02
CA LEU A 300 92.83 6.54 -10.59
C LEU A 300 93.72 5.36 -11.03
N ALA A 301 93.82 4.31 -10.21
CA ALA A 301 94.62 3.13 -10.51
C ALA A 301 94.04 2.32 -11.68
N GLU A 302 92.71 2.18 -11.73
CA GLU A 302 92.00 1.46 -12.80
C GLU A 302 92.10 2.21 -14.14
N ASP A 303 91.93 3.54 -14.13
CA ASP A 303 92.10 4.38 -15.32
C ASP A 303 93.54 4.33 -15.85
N ALA A 304 94.53 4.39 -14.96
CA ALA A 304 95.94 4.28 -15.34
C ALA A 304 96.23 2.92 -15.97
N MET A 305 95.75 1.82 -15.36
CA MET A 305 95.90 0.46 -15.90
C MET A 305 95.21 0.33 -17.27
N ARG A 306 93.97 0.82 -17.39
CA ARG A 306 93.18 0.77 -18.64
C ARG A 306 93.86 1.55 -19.76
N ARG A 307 94.34 2.77 -19.49
CA ARG A 307 95.08 3.60 -20.45
C ARG A 307 96.39 2.93 -20.88
N LEU A 308 97.15 2.38 -19.94
CA LEU A 308 98.39 1.65 -20.23
C LEU A 308 98.15 0.38 -21.04
N GLY A 309 97.08 -0.37 -20.75
CA GLY A 309 96.68 -1.56 -21.50
C GLY A 309 96.28 -1.25 -22.94
N VAL A 310 95.47 -0.21 -23.15
CA VAL A 310 95.10 0.28 -24.48
C VAL A 310 96.33 0.79 -25.25
N ALA A 311 97.22 1.54 -24.59
CA ALA A 311 98.45 2.04 -25.19
C ALA A 311 99.42 0.90 -25.57
N LEU A 312 99.51 -0.15 -24.74
CA LEU A 312 100.31 -1.33 -25.01
C LEU A 312 99.77 -2.10 -26.21
N SER A 313 98.47 -2.40 -26.26
CA SER A 313 97.83 -3.11 -27.38
C SER A 313 98.02 -2.36 -28.72
N ARG A 314 97.89 -1.03 -28.71
CA ARG A 314 98.22 -0.19 -29.89
C ARG A 314 99.69 -0.25 -30.29
N ALA A 315 100.61 -0.30 -29.33
CA ALA A 315 102.04 -0.36 -29.58
C ALA A 315 102.50 -1.73 -30.10
N GLU A 316 101.87 -2.82 -29.63
CA GLU A 316 102.11 -4.20 -30.10
C GLU A 316 101.64 -4.41 -31.54
N ASN A 317 100.57 -3.74 -31.95
CA ASN A 317 100.02 -3.80 -33.31
C ASN A 317 100.71 -2.85 -34.33
N SER A 318 101.81 -2.17 -33.96
CA SER A 318 102.53 -1.21 -34.81
C SER A 318 103.93 -1.69 -35.21
N ARG A 319 104.30 -1.56 -36.51
CA ARG A 319 105.55 -2.08 -37.10
C ARG A 319 106.84 -1.50 -36.48
N PHE A 320 106.79 -0.29 -35.93
CA PHE A 320 107.91 0.41 -35.26
C PHE A 320 107.77 0.50 -33.73
N GLY A 321 106.73 -0.13 -33.14
CA GLY A 321 106.36 0.02 -31.72
C GLY A 321 107.09 -0.86 -30.71
N ARG A 322 107.91 -1.82 -31.17
CA ARG A 322 108.48 -2.90 -30.33
C ARG A 322 109.28 -2.42 -29.11
N TRP A 323 110.02 -1.31 -29.23
CA TRP A 323 110.78 -0.74 -28.10
C TRP A 323 109.90 0.03 -27.09
N ARG A 324 108.80 0.67 -27.54
CA ARG A 324 107.81 1.31 -26.65
C ARG A 324 106.94 0.29 -25.93
N ALA A 325 106.60 -0.82 -26.59
CA ALA A 325 105.85 -1.93 -26.00
C ALA A 325 106.57 -2.54 -24.78
N GLY A 326 107.90 -2.69 -24.85
CA GLY A 326 108.70 -3.15 -23.70
C GLY A 326 108.54 -2.27 -22.45
N ARG A 327 108.68 -0.95 -22.59
CA ARG A 327 108.49 0.00 -21.47
C ARG A 327 107.05 0.08 -20.98
N LEU A 328 106.07 -0.04 -21.87
CA LEU A 328 104.64 -0.07 -21.50
C LEU A 328 104.30 -1.36 -20.75
N ARG A 329 104.88 -2.52 -21.11
CA ARG A 329 104.74 -3.78 -20.35
C ARG A 329 105.27 -3.64 -18.93
N THR A 330 106.45 -3.04 -18.75
CA THR A 330 107.02 -2.82 -17.41
C THR A 330 106.15 -1.89 -16.57
N ARG A 331 105.61 -0.81 -17.16
CA ARG A 331 104.67 0.09 -16.45
C ARG A 331 103.34 -0.56 -16.13
N LEU A 332 102.79 -1.37 -17.05
CA LEU A 332 101.56 -2.13 -16.82
C LEU A 332 101.77 -3.22 -15.74
N ALA A 333 102.94 -3.86 -15.70
CA ALA A 333 103.31 -4.84 -14.68
C ALA A 333 103.37 -4.24 -13.27
N VAL A 334 103.56 -2.93 -13.13
CA VAL A 334 103.46 -2.20 -11.85
C VAL A 334 102.04 -1.70 -11.61
N ALA A 335 101.36 -1.20 -12.64
CA ALA A 335 100.01 -0.62 -12.51
C ALA A 335 98.92 -1.67 -12.27
N ALA A 336 99.04 -2.88 -12.82
CA ALA A 336 98.01 -3.93 -12.66
C ALA A 336 97.93 -4.46 -11.21
N PRO A 337 99.04 -4.80 -10.52
CA PRO A 337 99.00 -5.13 -9.10
C PRO A 337 98.47 -3.97 -8.25
N ALA A 338 98.86 -2.72 -8.56
CA ALA A 338 98.38 -1.55 -7.83
C ALA A 338 96.85 -1.36 -7.96
N ALA A 339 96.28 -1.58 -9.15
CA ALA A 339 94.83 -1.54 -9.37
C ALA A 339 94.10 -2.68 -8.66
N LEU A 340 94.68 -3.88 -8.61
CA LEU A 340 94.12 -5.01 -7.86
C LEU A 340 94.11 -4.73 -6.35
N THR A 341 95.23 -4.26 -5.79
CA THR A 341 95.32 -3.88 -4.37
C THR A 341 94.36 -2.75 -4.02
N ALA A 342 94.19 -1.75 -4.91
CA ALA A 342 93.21 -0.69 -4.71
C ALA A 342 91.76 -1.22 -4.72
N ARG A 343 91.46 -2.20 -5.59
CA ARG A 343 90.15 -2.87 -5.63
C ARG A 343 89.85 -3.65 -4.36
N GLU A 344 90.80 -4.43 -3.88
CA GLU A 344 90.68 -5.21 -2.64
C GLU A 344 90.54 -4.30 -1.42
N THR A 345 91.32 -3.21 -1.37
CA THR A 345 91.22 -2.20 -0.31
C THR A 345 89.86 -1.53 -0.30
N LEU A 346 89.35 -1.14 -1.47
CA LEU A 346 88.01 -0.55 -1.60
C LEU A 346 86.91 -1.52 -1.17
N ALA A 347 87.00 -2.79 -1.58
CA ALA A 347 86.04 -3.82 -1.20
C ALA A 347 85.99 -3.98 0.33
N ARG A 348 87.16 -4.10 0.98
CA ARG A 348 87.26 -4.22 2.44
C ARG A 348 86.69 -2.99 3.16
N VAL A 349 87.09 -1.79 2.76
CA VAL A 349 86.63 -0.55 3.42
C VAL A 349 85.13 -0.32 3.24
N ARG A 350 84.54 -0.74 2.10
CA ARG A 350 83.09 -0.71 1.90
C ARG A 350 82.34 -1.69 2.79
N GLU A 351 82.88 -2.89 2.97
CA GLU A 351 82.32 -3.89 3.89
C GLU A 351 82.38 -3.38 5.33
N GLU A 352 83.53 -2.89 5.80
CA GLU A 352 83.68 -2.26 7.12
C GLU A 352 82.71 -1.09 7.32
N HIS A 353 82.53 -0.23 6.30
CA HIS A 353 81.57 0.87 6.37
C HIS A 353 80.11 0.39 6.46
N ALA A 354 79.75 -0.68 5.75
CA ALA A 354 78.42 -1.29 5.83
C ALA A 354 78.18 -1.88 7.23
N ASP A 355 79.15 -2.61 7.79
CA ASP A 355 79.09 -3.13 9.15
C ASP A 355 78.92 -2.02 10.19
N HIS A 356 79.66 -0.92 10.03
CA HIS A 356 79.54 0.24 10.91
C HIS A 356 78.17 0.92 10.79
N ARG A 357 77.58 0.97 9.60
CA ARG A 357 76.22 1.50 9.39
C ARG A 357 75.19 0.62 10.09
N ASP A 358 75.27 -0.69 9.90
CA ASP A 358 74.35 -1.64 10.52
C ASP A 358 74.48 -1.64 12.07
N ARG A 359 75.70 -1.41 12.58
CA ARG A 359 75.95 -1.23 14.00
C ARG A 359 75.34 0.08 14.54
N LEU A 360 75.48 1.18 13.79
CA LEU A 360 74.84 2.46 14.14
C LEU A 360 73.31 2.32 14.19
N ASP A 361 72.70 1.64 13.21
CA ASP A 361 71.25 1.44 13.21
C ASP A 361 70.78 0.66 14.44
N LYS A 362 71.51 -0.39 14.83
CA LYS A 362 71.25 -1.13 16.09
C LYS A 362 71.46 -0.26 17.33
N ASP A 363 72.51 0.56 17.37
CA ASP A 363 72.77 1.44 18.51
C ASP A 363 71.69 2.53 18.65
N VAL A 364 71.18 3.05 17.53
CA VAL A 364 70.05 3.99 17.49
C VAL A 364 68.76 3.31 17.97
N GLU A 365 68.48 2.08 17.53
CA GLU A 365 67.34 1.30 18.03
C GLU A 365 67.43 0.98 19.52
N GLN A 366 68.65 0.84 20.07
CA GLN A 366 68.89 0.55 21.49
C GLN A 366 68.96 1.80 22.39
N ASP A 367 69.08 3.00 21.81
CA ASP A 367 69.06 4.27 22.53
C ASP A 367 67.79 4.37 23.40
N ALA A 368 67.96 4.69 24.68
CA ALA A 368 66.87 4.67 25.65
C ALA A 368 65.75 5.66 25.31
N ALA A 369 66.10 6.82 24.72
CA ALA A 369 65.11 7.83 24.32
C ALA A 369 64.33 7.37 23.09
N VAL A 370 65.00 6.73 22.12
CA VAL A 370 64.36 6.15 20.93
C VAL A 370 63.40 5.03 21.32
N ARG A 371 63.82 4.09 22.18
CA ARG A 371 62.95 3.01 22.66
C ARG A 371 61.73 3.55 23.41
N ALA A 372 61.93 4.50 24.32
CA ALA A 372 60.82 5.10 25.06
C ALA A 372 59.84 5.85 24.13
N ALA A 373 60.32 6.48 23.05
CA ALA A 373 59.47 7.11 22.04
C ALA A 373 58.74 6.07 21.18
N ALA A 374 59.42 4.98 20.80
CA ALA A 374 58.82 3.86 20.07
C ALA A 374 57.71 3.18 20.88
N ASP A 375 57.90 2.98 22.18
CA ASP A 375 56.88 2.41 23.07
C ASP A 375 55.64 3.33 23.17
N ARG A 376 55.85 4.66 23.26
CA ARG A 376 54.74 5.64 23.26
C ARG A 376 53.99 5.63 21.93
N ALA A 377 54.70 5.61 20.80
CA ALA A 377 54.09 5.54 19.48
C ALA A 377 53.29 4.24 19.30
N ALA A 378 53.85 3.10 19.71
CA ALA A 378 53.17 1.80 19.68
C ALA A 378 51.91 1.80 20.56
N PHE A 379 51.97 2.35 21.77
CA PHE A 379 50.81 2.45 22.65
C PHE A 379 49.71 3.34 22.07
N ALA A 380 50.08 4.49 21.47
CA ALA A 380 49.15 5.39 20.82
C ALA A 380 48.49 4.74 19.59
N ASP A 381 49.24 3.97 18.79
CA ASP A 381 48.69 3.25 17.64
C ASP A 381 47.69 2.15 18.07
N VAL A 382 47.98 1.42 19.15
CA VAL A 382 47.04 0.46 19.74
C VAL A 382 45.76 1.15 20.25
N ALA A 383 45.89 2.33 20.87
CA ALA A 383 44.73 3.11 21.31
C ALA A 383 43.87 3.57 20.12
N ALA A 384 44.50 4.02 19.03
CA ALA A 384 43.81 4.41 17.79
C ALA A 384 43.04 3.24 17.17
N HIS A 385 43.65 2.05 17.09
CA HIS A 385 42.97 0.85 16.60
C HIS A 385 41.75 0.46 17.46
N ARG A 386 41.89 0.46 18.79
CA ARG A 386 40.76 0.14 19.70
C ARG A 386 39.61 1.13 19.60
N ALA A 387 39.90 2.41 19.40
CA ALA A 387 38.87 3.43 19.19
C ALA A 387 38.09 3.15 17.90
N LEU A 388 38.78 2.77 16.82
CA LEU A 388 38.16 2.39 15.55
C LEU A 388 37.30 1.12 15.68
N GLU A 389 37.76 0.09 16.40
CA GLU A 389 36.97 -1.13 16.70
C GLU A 389 35.67 -0.81 17.47
N SER A 390 35.67 0.24 18.31
CA SER A 390 34.47 0.71 18.99
C SER A 390 33.43 1.28 18.01
N ALA A 391 33.89 2.06 17.03
CA ALA A 391 33.05 2.56 15.94
C ALA A 391 32.51 1.41 15.09
N GLU A 392 33.36 0.45 14.72
CA GLU A 392 32.98 -0.73 13.93
C GLU A 392 31.87 -1.56 14.59
N ARG A 393 31.93 -1.77 15.91
CA ARG A 393 30.87 -2.46 16.67
C ARG A 393 29.53 -1.72 16.61
N SER A 394 29.56 -0.39 16.67
CA SER A 394 28.36 0.44 16.53
C SER A 394 27.78 0.37 15.12
N ALA A 395 28.64 0.33 14.10
CA ALA A 395 28.23 0.18 12.70
C ALA A 395 27.57 -1.17 12.41
N HIS A 396 28.14 -2.27 12.92
CA HIS A 396 27.52 -3.59 12.86
C HIS A 396 26.15 -3.62 13.51
N ARG A 397 25.98 -2.94 14.66
CA ARG A 397 24.70 -2.89 15.35
C ARG A 397 23.66 -2.13 14.54
N LEU A 398 24.02 -0.99 13.95
CA LEU A 398 23.14 -0.22 13.06
C LEU A 398 22.76 -1.00 11.80
N THR A 399 23.71 -1.70 11.18
CA THR A 399 23.47 -2.55 10.00
C THR A 399 22.39 -3.60 10.30
N ARG A 400 22.48 -4.26 11.45
CA ARG A 400 21.45 -5.23 11.89
C ARG A 400 20.07 -4.60 12.12
N LEU A 401 20.00 -3.35 12.59
CA LEU A 401 18.74 -2.64 12.78
C LEU A 401 18.08 -2.22 11.45
N MET A 402 18.85 -2.15 10.36
CA MET A 402 18.36 -1.81 9.02
C MET A 402 17.83 -3.03 8.26
N SER A 403 18.17 -4.24 8.72
CA SER A 403 17.80 -5.47 8.04
C SER A 403 16.27 -5.60 7.91
N GLY A 404 15.79 -5.77 6.68
CA GLY A 404 14.37 -5.89 6.36
C GLY A 404 13.56 -4.59 6.38
N VAL A 405 14.17 -3.43 6.71
CA VAL A 405 13.47 -2.12 6.72
C VAL A 405 14.07 -1.09 5.77
N ALA A 406 15.35 -1.22 5.42
CA ALA A 406 16.06 -0.39 4.47
C ALA A 406 17.12 -1.22 3.71
N PRO A 407 17.58 -0.78 2.53
CA PRO A 407 18.77 -1.33 1.91
C PRO A 407 19.95 -1.21 2.87
N GLU A 408 20.68 -2.30 3.09
CA GLU A 408 21.88 -2.31 3.92
C GLU A 408 23.03 -1.68 3.12
N PRO A 409 23.57 -0.52 3.51
CA PRO A 409 24.68 0.11 2.80
C PRO A 409 25.94 -0.74 2.98
N ALA A 410 26.70 -0.92 1.91
CA ALA A 410 28.05 -1.48 2.01
C ALA A 410 28.97 -0.46 2.68
N TRP A 411 29.80 -0.91 3.60
CA TRP A 411 30.78 -0.07 4.30
C TRP A 411 32.05 -0.86 4.58
N THR A 412 33.17 -0.15 4.71
CA THR A 412 34.49 -0.70 5.03
C THR A 412 34.87 -0.34 6.46
N ALA A 413 35.61 -1.23 7.13
CA ALA A 413 36.01 -1.06 8.54
C ALA A 413 37.11 -0.01 8.77
N ASP A 414 37.40 0.81 7.76
CA ASP A 414 38.30 1.95 7.88
C ASP A 414 37.53 3.23 8.29
N ALA A 415 38.27 4.25 8.73
CA ALA A 415 37.67 5.48 9.24
C ALA A 415 36.81 6.20 8.18
N ALA A 416 37.22 6.19 6.92
CA ALA A 416 36.48 6.80 5.82
C ALA A 416 35.15 6.06 5.58
N GLY A 417 35.18 4.73 5.43
CA GLY A 417 33.98 3.92 5.22
C GLY A 417 32.98 4.03 6.36
N LEU A 418 33.45 4.03 7.61
CA LEU A 418 32.58 4.19 8.78
C LEU A 418 31.98 5.61 8.88
N THR A 419 32.71 6.64 8.45
CA THR A 419 32.21 8.03 8.41
C THR A 419 31.12 8.18 7.35
N ASP A 420 31.33 7.63 6.16
CA ASP A 420 30.33 7.61 5.09
C ASP A 420 29.07 6.83 5.52
N PHE A 421 29.25 5.68 6.17
CA PHE A 421 28.16 4.90 6.75
C PHE A 421 27.37 5.70 7.80
N ALA A 422 28.05 6.40 8.71
CA ALA A 422 27.39 7.26 9.71
C ALA A 422 26.58 8.39 9.05
N GLY A 423 27.11 9.01 8.00
CA GLY A 423 26.41 10.02 7.21
C GLY A 423 25.14 9.46 6.55
N HIS A 424 25.25 8.28 5.94
CA HIS A 424 24.11 7.59 5.34
C HIS A 424 23.03 7.24 6.37
N CYS A 425 23.41 6.67 7.52
CA CYS A 425 22.48 6.37 8.61
C CYS A 425 21.79 7.64 9.14
N SER A 426 22.52 8.76 9.23
CA SER A 426 21.96 10.05 9.67
C SER A 426 20.86 10.57 8.73
N GLY A 427 20.99 10.34 7.43
CA GLY A 427 19.96 10.69 6.45
C GLY A 427 18.74 9.75 6.48
N LEU A 428 18.97 8.46 6.72
CA LEU A 428 17.89 7.46 6.77
C LEU A 428 17.06 7.48 8.06
N GLU A 429 17.69 7.83 9.18
CA GLU A 429 17.07 7.72 10.50
C GLU A 429 15.74 8.48 10.63
N PRO A 430 15.59 9.74 10.16
CA PRO A 430 14.32 10.45 10.21
C PRO A 430 13.23 9.78 9.37
N VAL A 431 13.59 9.19 8.23
CA VAL A 431 12.65 8.49 7.34
C VAL A 431 12.15 7.20 8.00
N LEU A 432 13.05 6.43 8.59
CA LEU A 432 12.70 5.18 9.28
C LEU A 432 11.91 5.45 10.57
N ARG A 433 12.26 6.48 11.34
CA ARG A 433 11.45 6.96 12.48
C ARG A 433 10.05 7.34 12.04
N GLY A 434 9.92 8.12 10.96
CA GLY A 434 8.63 8.55 10.41
C GLY A 434 7.77 7.36 9.96
N ARG A 435 8.37 6.39 9.23
CA ARG A 435 7.70 5.14 8.84
C ARG A 435 7.24 4.33 10.04
N ALA A 436 8.09 4.20 11.05
CA ALA A 436 7.76 3.49 12.29
C ALA A 436 6.58 4.16 13.01
N GLY A 437 6.60 5.50 13.12
CA GLY A 437 5.53 6.30 13.70
C GLY A 437 4.20 6.12 12.98
N LEU A 438 4.20 6.28 11.65
CA LEU A 438 3.01 6.10 10.81
C LEU A 438 2.45 4.68 10.93
N LEU A 439 3.32 3.66 10.87
CA LEU A 439 2.89 2.27 10.99
C LEU A 439 2.26 2.00 12.36
N ARG A 440 2.87 2.52 13.43
CA ARG A 440 2.32 2.42 14.79
C ARG A 440 0.95 3.09 14.88
N GLU A 441 0.81 4.30 14.36
CA GLU A 441 -0.45 5.04 14.36
C GLU A 441 -1.54 4.30 13.58
N TRP A 442 -1.24 3.85 12.37
CA TRP A 442 -2.18 3.10 11.53
C TRP A 442 -2.62 1.79 12.17
N ARG A 443 -1.67 1.05 12.78
CA ARG A 443 -2.00 -0.16 13.52
C ARG A 443 -2.88 0.13 14.74
N GLN A 444 -2.62 1.21 15.47
CA GLN A 444 -3.47 1.62 16.60
C GLN A 444 -4.89 1.99 16.14
N ARG A 445 -5.02 2.66 14.99
CA ARG A 445 -6.34 2.95 14.39
C ARG A 445 -7.04 1.68 13.93
N ALA A 446 -6.34 0.78 13.25
CA ALA A 446 -6.87 -0.49 12.76
C ALA A 446 -7.30 -1.44 13.90
N ALA A 447 -6.65 -1.35 15.07
CA ALA A 447 -6.99 -2.13 16.25
C ALA A 447 -8.28 -1.67 16.95
N ARG A 448 -8.80 -0.48 16.62
CA ARG A 448 -10.07 0.01 17.17
C ARG A 448 -11.23 -0.44 16.27
N PRO A 449 -12.33 -0.96 16.84
CA PRO A 449 -13.56 -1.17 16.07
C PRO A 449 -13.97 0.14 15.40
N SER A 450 -14.09 0.13 14.08
CA SER A 450 -14.38 1.32 13.29
C SER A 450 -15.35 0.99 12.17
N ARG A 451 -16.37 1.84 12.02
CA ARG A 451 -17.31 1.76 10.89
C ARG A 451 -16.70 2.23 9.57
N GLN A 452 -15.47 2.75 9.57
CA GLN A 452 -14.81 3.25 8.36
C GLN A 452 -14.65 2.19 7.26
N LEU A 453 -14.55 0.91 7.62
CA LEU A 453 -14.46 -0.18 6.65
C LEU A 453 -15.81 -0.57 6.04
N HIS A 454 -16.93 -0.18 6.65
CA HIS A 454 -18.25 -0.69 6.29
C HIS A 454 -18.63 -0.36 4.84
N ALA A 455 -18.48 0.91 4.45
CA ALA A 455 -18.79 1.35 3.09
C ALA A 455 -17.94 0.63 2.04
N GLU A 456 -16.65 0.44 2.29
CA GLU A 456 -15.75 -0.28 1.37
C GLU A 456 -16.08 -1.78 1.29
N LEU A 457 -16.39 -2.43 2.42
CA LEU A 457 -16.81 -3.84 2.43
C LEU A 457 -18.10 -4.05 1.64
N LEU A 458 -19.06 -3.14 1.75
CA LEU A 458 -20.28 -3.17 0.94
C LEU A 458 -19.96 -2.89 -0.55
N ARG A 459 -19.03 -1.99 -0.83
CA ARG A 459 -18.61 -1.65 -2.20
C ARG A 459 -17.92 -2.81 -2.92
N TYR A 460 -17.12 -3.61 -2.20
CA TYR A 460 -16.40 -4.76 -2.79
C TYR A 460 -17.16 -6.10 -2.65
N ALA A 461 -18.32 -6.12 -2.00
CA ALA A 461 -19.15 -7.32 -1.94
C ALA A 461 -19.77 -7.63 -3.32
N ASP A 462 -19.77 -8.91 -3.68
CA ASP A 462 -20.51 -9.41 -4.85
C ASP A 462 -22.01 -9.40 -4.57
N VAL A 463 -22.38 -9.75 -3.34
CA VAL A 463 -23.77 -9.82 -2.87
C VAL A 463 -23.92 -9.05 -1.55
N VAL A 464 -24.78 -8.03 -1.56
CA VAL A 464 -25.21 -7.33 -0.34
C VAL A 464 -26.60 -7.82 0.02
N ALA A 465 -26.80 -8.20 1.27
CA ALA A 465 -28.07 -8.70 1.77
C ALA A 465 -28.54 -7.85 2.95
N THR A 466 -29.74 -7.28 2.84
CA THR A 466 -30.34 -6.40 3.84
C THR A 466 -31.84 -6.25 3.61
N THR A 467 -32.62 -5.94 4.65
CA THR A 467 -34.01 -5.54 4.55
C THR A 467 -34.23 -4.37 3.59
N CYS A 468 -35.47 -4.19 3.12
CA CYS A 468 -35.81 -3.16 2.13
C CYS A 468 -35.47 -1.76 2.63
N LEU A 469 -35.66 -1.50 3.92
CA LEU A 469 -35.29 -0.22 4.52
C LEU A 469 -33.80 -0.15 4.88
N GLY A 470 -33.16 -1.28 5.18
CA GLY A 470 -31.76 -1.34 5.58
C GLY A 470 -30.80 -0.80 4.51
N VAL A 471 -31.07 -1.03 3.22
CA VAL A 471 -30.25 -0.47 2.12
C VAL A 471 -30.28 1.06 2.05
N GLY A 472 -31.27 1.70 2.69
CA GLY A 472 -31.37 3.15 2.80
C GLY A 472 -30.49 3.77 3.87
N ARG A 473 -29.81 2.96 4.70
CA ARG A 473 -28.93 3.48 5.76
C ARG A 473 -27.67 4.16 5.18
N PRO A 474 -27.07 5.13 5.90
CA PRO A 474 -25.91 5.88 5.41
C PRO A 474 -24.71 5.02 5.03
N GLU A 475 -24.53 3.85 5.65
CA GLU A 475 -23.43 2.92 5.36
C GLU A 475 -23.40 2.46 3.90
N HIS A 476 -24.56 2.44 3.23
CA HIS A 476 -24.68 2.07 1.82
C HIS A 476 -24.36 3.23 0.86
N GLY A 477 -24.24 4.47 1.33
CA GLY A 477 -23.94 5.65 0.51
C GLY A 477 -24.74 5.71 -0.80
N ASP A 478 -24.06 5.94 -1.91
CA ASP A 478 -24.61 5.90 -3.28
C ASP A 478 -24.30 4.59 -4.02
N LEU A 479 -24.17 3.50 -3.28
CA LEU A 479 -23.94 2.18 -3.86
C LEU A 479 -25.11 1.77 -4.77
N GLU A 480 -24.80 1.55 -6.04
CA GLU A 480 -25.71 0.99 -7.04
C GLU A 480 -25.48 -0.51 -7.24
N PHE A 481 -26.53 -1.19 -7.69
CA PHE A 481 -26.58 -2.63 -7.92
C PHE A 481 -26.97 -2.91 -9.36
N ASP A 482 -26.39 -3.95 -9.95
CA ASP A 482 -26.80 -4.43 -11.26
C ASP A 482 -28.15 -5.12 -11.16
N LEU A 483 -28.35 -5.94 -10.12
CA LEU A 483 -29.58 -6.68 -9.89
C LEU A 483 -30.05 -6.53 -8.45
N VAL A 484 -31.33 -6.24 -8.24
CA VAL A 484 -31.98 -6.43 -6.95
C VAL A 484 -32.99 -7.58 -7.00
N VAL A 485 -32.99 -8.43 -5.99
CA VAL A 485 -34.01 -9.46 -5.78
C VAL A 485 -34.80 -9.13 -4.52
N ILE A 486 -36.05 -8.70 -4.69
CA ILE A 486 -36.98 -8.45 -3.59
C ILE A 486 -37.75 -9.73 -3.30
N VAL A 487 -37.43 -10.35 -2.19
CA VAL A 487 -38.01 -11.61 -1.70
C VAL A 487 -39.24 -11.30 -0.86
N ASP A 488 -40.30 -12.09 -1.08
CA ASP A 488 -41.62 -11.88 -0.46
C ASP A 488 -42.29 -10.56 -0.89
N ALA A 489 -42.03 -10.11 -2.13
CA ALA A 489 -42.58 -8.89 -2.72
C ALA A 489 -44.12 -8.80 -2.72
N GLY A 490 -44.81 -9.94 -2.54
CA GLY A 490 -46.27 -10.00 -2.34
C GLY A 490 -46.75 -9.52 -0.96
N ARG A 491 -45.84 -9.14 -0.06
CA ARG A 491 -46.13 -8.51 1.25
C ARG A 491 -45.44 -7.16 1.42
N THR A 492 -44.85 -6.64 0.36
CA THR A 492 -44.10 -5.38 0.40
C THR A 492 -44.92 -4.31 -0.29
N GLY A 493 -45.22 -3.23 0.42
CA GLY A 493 -45.82 -2.04 -0.18
C GLY A 493 -44.84 -1.36 -1.13
N LEU A 494 -45.38 -0.64 -2.13
CA LEU A 494 -44.54 0.06 -3.10
C LEU A 494 -43.57 1.07 -2.46
N PRO A 495 -43.96 1.90 -1.46
CA PRO A 495 -43.03 2.83 -0.83
C PRO A 495 -41.79 2.16 -0.20
N VAL A 496 -41.97 1.01 0.44
CA VAL A 496 -40.87 0.23 1.03
C VAL A 496 -40.02 -0.43 -0.05
N ALA A 497 -40.64 -1.02 -1.08
CA ALA A 497 -39.93 -1.63 -2.19
C ALA A 497 -39.17 -0.60 -3.06
N LEU A 498 -39.57 0.67 -3.04
CA LEU A 498 -38.92 1.73 -3.81
C LEU A 498 -37.47 1.96 -3.35
N VAL A 499 -37.21 1.85 -2.05
CA VAL A 499 -35.89 2.08 -1.45
C VAL A 499 -34.77 1.25 -2.11
N PRO A 500 -34.93 -0.08 -2.29
CA PRO A 500 -33.97 -0.87 -3.05
C PRO A 500 -34.09 -0.69 -4.58
N LEU A 501 -35.28 -0.44 -5.13
CA LEU A 501 -35.48 -0.31 -6.57
C LEU A 501 -34.76 0.91 -7.17
N VAL A 502 -34.72 2.05 -6.47
CA VAL A 502 -34.03 3.25 -6.96
C VAL A 502 -32.51 3.08 -7.07
N ARG A 503 -31.95 2.05 -6.41
CA ARG A 503 -30.52 1.76 -6.37
C ARG A 503 -30.10 0.64 -7.33
N ALA A 504 -31.02 0.04 -8.08
CA ALA A 504 -30.72 -1.10 -8.95
C ALA A 504 -31.07 -0.83 -10.42
N ARG A 505 -30.23 -1.31 -11.35
CA ARG A 505 -30.47 -1.22 -12.80
C ARG A 505 -31.66 -2.08 -13.23
N ARG A 506 -31.78 -3.25 -12.62
CA ARG A 506 -32.90 -4.18 -12.86
C ARG A 506 -33.30 -4.93 -11.60
N ALA A 507 -34.53 -5.46 -11.61
CA ALA A 507 -35.14 -6.05 -10.44
C ALA A 507 -35.82 -7.39 -10.72
N VAL A 508 -35.84 -8.27 -9.70
CA VAL A 508 -36.68 -9.47 -9.66
C VAL A 508 -37.56 -9.37 -8.42
N LEU A 509 -38.88 -9.32 -8.63
CA LEU A 509 -39.87 -9.32 -7.57
C LEU A 509 -40.38 -10.74 -7.36
N ALA A 510 -39.92 -11.41 -6.29
CA ALA A 510 -40.24 -12.79 -6.00
C ALA A 510 -41.30 -12.90 -4.89
N GLY A 511 -42.47 -13.43 -5.20
CA GLY A 511 -43.55 -13.53 -4.21
C GLY A 511 -44.79 -14.29 -4.67
N SER A 512 -45.76 -14.41 -3.77
CA SER A 512 -47.08 -14.99 -4.03
C SER A 512 -48.12 -13.89 -4.17
N VAL A 513 -49.11 -14.05 -5.05
CA VAL A 513 -50.26 -13.14 -5.24
C VAL A 513 -51.49 -13.61 -4.45
N GLY A 514 -52.45 -12.70 -4.19
CA GLY A 514 -53.78 -13.05 -3.69
C GLY A 514 -53.87 -13.13 -2.16
N ARG A 515 -53.17 -12.24 -1.45
CA ARG A 515 -53.20 -12.15 0.01
C ARG A 515 -54.20 -11.08 0.48
N MET A 516 -54.46 -11.07 1.80
CA MET A 516 -55.13 -9.97 2.49
C MET A 516 -54.42 -8.63 2.21
N PRO A 517 -55.15 -7.49 2.25
CA PRO A 517 -54.55 -6.17 2.03
C PRO A 517 -53.39 -5.92 3.00
N LEU A 518 -52.38 -5.17 2.57
CA LEU A 518 -51.19 -4.90 3.40
C LEU A 518 -51.53 -4.13 4.68
N PHE A 519 -52.51 -3.21 4.58
CA PHE A 519 -53.07 -2.45 5.68
C PHE A 519 -54.61 -2.58 5.67
N ASP A 520 -55.20 -2.69 6.85
CA ASP A 520 -56.65 -2.57 7.02
C ASP A 520 -57.01 -1.09 7.24
N LEU A 521 -57.58 -0.46 6.21
CA LEU A 521 -57.89 0.96 6.21
C LEU A 521 -59.20 1.29 6.94
N GLY A 522 -60.07 0.31 7.23
CA GLY A 522 -61.38 0.55 7.84
C GLY A 522 -62.18 1.66 7.13
N ALA A 523 -62.70 2.63 7.91
CA ALA A 523 -63.41 3.81 7.41
C ALA A 523 -62.52 5.06 7.26
N ALA A 524 -61.19 4.93 7.26
CA ALA A 524 -60.29 6.08 7.19
C ALA A 524 -60.46 6.82 5.85
N PRO A 525 -60.62 8.16 5.85
CA PRO A 525 -60.77 8.95 4.62
C PRO A 525 -59.41 9.09 3.94
N VAL A 526 -59.02 8.07 3.18
CA VAL A 526 -57.78 8.06 2.39
C VAL A 526 -58.14 8.25 0.92
N PRO A 527 -57.47 9.16 0.17
CA PRO A 527 -57.71 9.32 -1.26
C PRO A 527 -57.53 7.99 -2.01
N ASP A 528 -58.38 7.71 -3.01
CA ASP A 528 -58.38 6.43 -3.75
C ASP A 528 -57.00 6.04 -4.32
N GLU A 529 -56.22 7.03 -4.75
CA GLU A 529 -54.87 6.84 -5.28
C GLU A 529 -53.89 6.31 -4.23
N VAL A 530 -54.05 6.75 -2.98
CA VAL A 530 -53.25 6.33 -1.82
C VAL A 530 -53.77 5.00 -1.29
N THR A 531 -55.08 4.78 -1.29
CA THR A 531 -55.72 3.51 -0.93
C THR A 531 -55.14 2.34 -1.74
N GLY A 532 -54.96 2.52 -3.05
CA GLY A 532 -54.33 1.50 -3.90
C GLY A 532 -52.85 1.22 -3.56
N LEU A 533 -52.11 2.20 -3.05
CA LEU A 533 -50.71 2.06 -2.62
C LEU A 533 -50.57 1.39 -1.25
N LEU A 534 -51.60 1.51 -0.40
CA LEU A 534 -51.66 0.90 0.92
C LEU A 534 -52.29 -0.49 0.90
N HIS A 535 -53.22 -0.79 0.01
CA HIS A 535 -53.86 -2.12 -0.03
C HIS A 535 -53.05 -3.17 -0.80
N ARG A 536 -52.45 -2.81 -1.94
CA ARG A 536 -51.82 -3.77 -2.87
C ARG A 536 -50.31 -3.83 -2.67
N SER A 537 -49.77 -5.03 -2.80
CA SER A 537 -48.32 -5.24 -2.85
C SER A 537 -47.68 -4.70 -4.13
N VAL A 538 -46.38 -4.41 -4.09
CA VAL A 538 -45.60 -4.01 -5.26
C VAL A 538 -45.69 -5.07 -6.37
N LEU A 539 -45.72 -6.35 -5.99
CA LEU A 539 -45.84 -7.46 -6.93
C LEU A 539 -47.21 -7.46 -7.62
N GLU A 540 -48.32 -7.35 -6.88
CA GLU A 540 -49.67 -7.35 -7.46
C GLU A 540 -49.88 -6.14 -8.39
N ARG A 541 -49.44 -4.96 -7.96
CA ARG A 541 -49.58 -3.72 -8.74
C ARG A 541 -48.83 -3.79 -10.08
N LEU A 542 -47.63 -4.36 -10.09
CA LEU A 542 -46.83 -4.48 -11.31
C LEU A 542 -47.23 -5.68 -12.17
N LEU A 543 -47.74 -6.75 -11.56
CA LEU A 543 -48.27 -7.89 -12.29
C LEU A 543 -49.48 -7.56 -13.15
N GLU A 544 -50.31 -6.59 -12.78
CA GLU A 544 -51.42 -6.14 -13.64
C GLU A 544 -50.90 -5.52 -14.94
N LYS A 545 -49.81 -4.75 -14.86
CA LYS A 545 -49.25 -3.97 -15.97
C LYS A 545 -48.16 -4.69 -16.78
N ALA A 546 -47.49 -5.70 -16.20
CA ALA A 546 -46.33 -6.35 -16.81
C ALA A 546 -46.68 -7.08 -18.13
N PRO A 547 -45.87 -7.05 -19.20
CA PRO A 547 -46.08 -7.91 -20.34
C PRO A 547 -45.80 -9.39 -19.98
N ALA A 548 -46.25 -10.33 -20.81
CA ALA A 548 -46.01 -11.78 -20.57
C ALA A 548 -44.52 -12.12 -20.42
N ALA A 549 -43.66 -11.42 -21.16
CA ALA A 549 -42.20 -11.54 -21.08
C ALA A 549 -41.64 -11.13 -19.70
N ASN A 550 -42.32 -10.32 -18.91
CA ASN A 550 -41.86 -9.91 -17.59
C ASN A 550 -42.55 -10.70 -16.46
N ARG A 551 -43.33 -11.73 -16.79
CA ARG A 551 -44.05 -12.59 -15.82
C ARG A 551 -43.57 -14.04 -15.90
N VAL A 552 -43.09 -14.58 -14.79
CA VAL A 552 -42.73 -15.99 -14.65
C VAL A 552 -43.54 -16.57 -13.50
N ARG A 553 -44.17 -17.73 -13.70
CA ARG A 553 -44.87 -18.46 -12.63
C ARG A 553 -44.20 -19.80 -12.41
N LEU A 554 -43.63 -20.03 -11.23
CA LEU A 554 -43.05 -21.32 -10.90
C LEU A 554 -44.15 -22.36 -10.71
N ARG A 555 -43.86 -23.61 -11.10
CA ARG A 555 -44.67 -24.76 -10.69
C ARG A 555 -44.64 -24.86 -9.16
N SER A 556 -45.82 -25.03 -8.56
CA SER A 556 -45.90 -25.53 -7.18
C SER A 556 -45.27 -26.92 -7.20
N GLY A 557 -44.08 -27.07 -6.61
CA GLY A 557 -43.39 -28.36 -6.58
C GLY A 557 -44.21 -29.38 -5.81
N SER A 558 -44.35 -30.55 -6.42
CA SER A 558 -44.62 -31.87 -5.82
C SER A 558 -43.54 -32.25 -4.80
#